data_AF-A0A9P7BJ56-F1
#
_entry.id   AF-A0A9P7BJ56-F1
#
_cell.length_a   1.000
_cell.length_b   1.000
_cell.length_c   1.000
_cell.angle_alpha   90.00
_cell.angle_beta   90.00
_cell.angle_gamma   90.00
#
_symmetry.space_group_name_H-M   'P 1'
#
loop_
_entity.id
_entity.type
_entity.pdbx_description
1 polymer ?
#
loop_
_entity_poly.entity_id
_entity_poly.type
_entity_poly.pdbx_seq_one_letter_code
_entity_poly.pdbx_strand_id
1 'polypeptide(L)' 'MLKSGTQAALEQLATRARLPWLQIASERPLTLNLDGEPVQARQFRIECVPGRVRMHLPAGCPLLAGVAGLNGGP' A
#
# COMPACT_ATOMS: atom_id res chain seq x y z
N MET A 1 -2.99 -22.30 3.46
CA MET A 1 -2.09 -22.83 2.42
C MET A 1 -2.71 -22.55 1.06
N LEU A 2 -2.39 -21.42 0.43
CA LEU A 2 -2.72 -21.19 -0.98
C LEU A 2 -1.70 -21.97 -1.81
N LYS A 3 -2.17 -22.79 -2.76
CA LYS A 3 -1.31 -23.59 -3.64
C LYS A 3 -0.42 -22.63 -4.45
N SER A 4 0.89 -22.88 -4.52
CA SER A 4 1.88 -21.93 -5.07
C SER A 4 1.55 -21.43 -6.49
N GLY A 5 0.87 -22.26 -7.30
CA GLY A 5 0.42 -21.88 -8.64
C GLY A 5 -0.58 -20.72 -8.67
N THR A 6 -1.45 -20.56 -7.66
CA THR A 6 -2.41 -19.44 -7.60
C THR A 6 -1.70 -18.12 -7.32
N GLN A 7 -0.65 -18.13 -6.50
CA GLN A 7 0.11 -16.93 -6.16
C GLN A 7 0.86 -16.36 -7.37
N ALA A 8 1.55 -17.23 -8.14
CA ALA A 8 2.26 -16.82 -9.34
C ALA A 8 1.32 -16.22 -10.40
N ALA A 9 0.10 -16.77 -10.55
CA ALA A 9 -0.90 -16.21 -11.45
C ALA A 9 -1.40 -14.82 -11.00
N LEU A 10 -1.62 -14.63 -9.69
CA LEU A 10 -2.01 -13.33 -9.15
C LEU A 10 -0.92 -12.28 -9.33
N GLU A 11 0.36 -12.66 -9.17
CA GLU A 11 1.49 -11.74 -9.39
C GLU A 11 1.57 -11.25 -10.85
N GLN A 12 1.22 -12.08 -11.82
CA GLN A 12 1.18 -11.68 -13.24
C GLN A 12 0.03 -10.72 -13.56
N LEU A 13 -1.07 -10.79 -12.82
CA LEU A 13 -2.23 -9.91 -12.98
C LEU A 13 -2.13 -8.63 -12.13
N ALA A 14 -1.18 -8.56 -11.20
CA ALA A 14 -1.03 -7.44 -10.29
C ALA A 14 -0.34 -6.25 -10.98
N THR A 15 -0.98 -5.08 -10.91
CA THR A 15 -0.32 -3.81 -11.23
C THR A 15 0.45 -3.32 -9.99
N ARG A 16 1.73 -2.96 -10.16
CA ARG A 16 2.58 -2.39 -9.10
C ARG A 16 2.84 -0.92 -9.40
N ALA A 17 2.54 -0.05 -8.46
CA ALA A 17 2.81 1.39 -8.56
C ALA A 17 3.13 1.98 -7.18
N ARG A 18 3.90 3.08 -7.17
CA ARG A 18 4.08 3.93 -5.99
C ARG A 18 3.25 5.18 -6.19
N LEU A 19 2.24 5.38 -5.35
CA LEU A 19 1.30 6.48 -5.48
C LEU A 19 1.11 7.14 -4.10
N PRO A 20 0.93 8.48 -4.03
CA PRO A 20 0.62 9.16 -2.77
C PRO A 20 -0.81 8.89 -2.29
N TRP A 21 -1.70 8.46 -3.20
CA TRP A 21 -3.08 8.07 -2.90
C TRP A 21 -3.57 7.02 -3.91
N LEU A 22 -4.60 6.26 -3.51
CA LEU A 22 -5.29 5.27 -4.33
C LEU A 22 -6.80 5.36 -4.12
N GLN A 23 -7.57 5.26 -5.20
CA GLN A 23 -9.01 5.07 -5.13
C GLN A 23 -9.41 3.75 -5.78
N ILE A 24 -10.21 2.96 -5.07
CA ILE A 24 -10.69 1.65 -5.52
C ILE A 24 -12.22 1.71 -5.55
N ALA A 25 -12.80 1.23 -6.65
CA ALA A 25 -14.24 1.01 -6.78
C ALA A 25 -14.49 -0.41 -7.28
N SER A 26 -15.52 -1.06 -6.75
CA SER A 26 -15.89 -2.44 -7.11
C SER A 26 -17.40 -2.61 -7.17
N GLU A 27 -17.86 -3.46 -8.08
CA GLU A 27 -19.27 -3.82 -8.18
C GLU A 27 -19.76 -4.55 -6.92
N ARG A 28 -18.90 -5.39 -6.31
CA ARG A 28 -19.19 -6.13 -5.07
C ARG A 28 -18.38 -5.57 -3.89
N PRO A 29 -18.88 -5.66 -2.64
CA PRO A 29 -18.11 -5.27 -1.47
C PRO A 29 -16.75 -5.97 -1.42
N LEU A 30 -15.71 -5.19 -1.15
CA LEU A 30 -14.37 -5.68 -0.85
C LEU A 30 -14.12 -5.54 0.65
N THR A 31 -13.40 -6.49 1.22
CA THR A 31 -12.91 -6.42 2.60
C THR A 31 -11.44 -5.98 2.57
N LEU A 32 -11.16 -4.81 3.15
CA LEU A 32 -9.80 -4.32 3.37
C LEU A 32 -9.45 -4.49 4.86
N ASN A 33 -8.34 -5.18 5.14
CA ASN A 33 -7.82 -5.29 6.51
C ASN A 33 -6.93 -4.07 6.81
N LEU A 34 -7.28 -3.30 7.84
CA LEU A 34 -6.52 -2.15 8.33
C LEU A 34 -5.88 -2.54 9.67
N ASP A 35 -4.62 -2.98 9.64
CA ASP A 35 -3.83 -3.35 10.83
C ASP A 35 -4.51 -4.36 11.78
N GLY A 36 -5.44 -5.17 11.26
CA GLY A 36 -6.19 -6.18 12.02
C GLY A 36 -7.71 -5.93 12.04
N GLU A 37 -8.14 -4.72 11.70
CA GLU A 37 -9.56 -4.35 11.65
C GLU A 37 -10.13 -4.51 10.22
N PRO A 38 -11.15 -5.35 10.01
CA PRO A 38 -11.75 -5.52 8.69
C PRO A 38 -12.73 -4.38 8.37
N VAL A 39 -12.54 -3.72 7.24
CA VAL A 39 -13.47 -2.72 6.70
C VAL A 39 -14.06 -3.23 5.39
N GLN A 40 -15.39 -3.27 5.30
CA GLN A 40 -16.11 -3.68 4.09
C GLN A 40 -16.75 -2.48 3.40
N ALA A 41 -16.40 -2.27 2.13
CA ALA A 41 -16.99 -1.21 1.31
C ALA A 41 -16.90 -1.53 -0.18
N ARG A 42 -17.69 -0.81 -0.98
CA ARG A 42 -17.57 -0.85 -2.46
C ARG A 42 -16.61 0.19 -3.00
N GLN A 43 -16.25 1.17 -2.17
CA GLN A 43 -15.37 2.28 -2.52
C GLN A 43 -14.38 2.53 -1.38
N PHE A 44 -13.10 2.68 -1.73
CA PHE A 44 -12.03 3.06 -0.80
C PHE A 44 -11.25 4.23 -1.36
N ARG A 45 -10.93 5.20 -0.51
CA ARG A 45 -9.94 6.24 -0.75
C ARG A 45 -8.85 6.08 0.29
N ILE A 46 -7.63 5.77 -0.17
CA ILE A 46 -6.46 5.53 0.67
C ILE A 46 -5.47 6.65 0.35
N GLU A 47 -4.94 7.29 1.37
CA GLU A 47 -4.03 8.43 1.22
C GLU A 47 -2.86 8.32 2.20
N CYS A 48 -1.65 8.56 1.71
CA CYS A 48 -0.47 8.68 2.54
C CYS A 48 -0.40 10.11 3.09
N VAL A 49 -0.58 10.26 4.40
CA VAL A 49 -0.44 11.56 5.07
C VAL A 49 1.01 11.74 5.54
N PRO A 50 1.82 12.58 4.88
CA PRO A 50 3.24 12.73 5.22
C PRO A 50 3.42 13.30 6.62
N GLY A 51 4.39 12.77 7.37
CA GLY A 51 4.77 13.31 8.69
C GLY A 51 3.68 13.26 9.76
N ARG A 52 2.63 12.42 9.59
CA ARG A 52 1.47 12.40 10.49
C ARG A 52 1.81 12.03 11.94
N VAL A 53 2.86 11.24 12.14
CA VAL A 53 3.27 10.76 13.46
C VAL A 53 4.78 10.90 13.61
N ARG A 54 5.22 11.41 14.76
CA ARG A 54 6.62 11.32 15.18
C ARG A 54 6.83 9.98 15.86
N MET A 55 7.83 9.22 15.41
CA MET A 55 8.13 7.89 15.92
C MET A 55 9.56 7.84 16.46
N HIS A 56 9.76 7.15 17.57
CA HIS A 56 11.10 6.80 18.05
C HIS A 56 11.58 5.59 17.26
N LEU A 57 12.63 5.77 16.47
CA LEU A 57 13.16 4.75 15.56
C LEU A 57 14.66 4.55 15.81
N PRO A 58 15.20 3.34 15.56
CA PRO A 58 16.63 3.12 15.62
C PRO A 58 17.37 3.93 14.56
N ALA A 59 18.62 4.27 14.84
CA ALA A 59 19.52 4.82 13.83
C ALA A 59 19.62 3.86 12.63
N GLY A 60 19.53 4.39 11.42
CA GLY A 60 19.57 3.58 10.19
C GLY A 60 18.31 2.75 9.92
N CYS A 61 17.14 3.14 10.45
CA CYS A 61 15.88 2.45 10.19
C CYS A 61 15.67 2.21 8.66
N PRO A 62 15.55 0.95 8.20
CA PRO A 62 15.54 0.63 6.76
C PRO A 62 14.31 1.18 6.02
N LEU A 63 13.21 1.43 6.74
CA LEU A 63 11.98 1.99 6.18
C LEU A 63 12.07 3.50 5.90
N LEU A 64 13.12 4.18 6.39
CA LEU A 64 13.37 5.60 6.09
C LEU A 64 14.25 5.80 4.84
N ALA A 65 14.88 4.75 4.32
CA ALA A 65 15.75 4.82 3.15
C ALA A 65 14.91 4.92 1.86
N GLY A 66 14.39 6.11 1.54
CA GLY A 66 13.51 6.25 0.39
C GLY A 66 12.90 7.62 0.09
N VAL A 67 13.64 8.72 0.30
CA VAL A 67 13.32 10.06 -0.27
C VAL A 67 14.55 10.65 -0.99
N ALA A 68 15.41 9.81 -1.57
CA ALA A 68 16.54 10.31 -2.37
C ALA A 68 16.27 10.30 -3.89
N GLY A 69 15.18 9.67 -4.36
CA GLY A 69 14.93 9.42 -5.80
C GLY A 69 13.80 10.21 -6.45
N LEU A 70 13.20 11.21 -5.78
CA LEU A 70 12.08 11.99 -6.32
C LEU A 70 12.38 13.49 -6.47
N ASN A 71 13.58 13.93 -6.06
CA ASN A 71 14.06 15.30 -6.29
C ASN A 71 14.99 15.28 -7.52
N GLY A 72 14.39 15.26 -8.70
CA GLY A 72 15.10 15.29 -9.97
C GLY A 72 14.15 15.63 -11.11
N GLY A 73 13.89 16.93 -11.28
CA GLY A 73 13.26 17.50 -12.47
C GLY A 73 12.95 18.99 -12.28
N PRO A 74 13.26 19.86 -13.27
CA PRO A 74 13.86 19.58 -14.56
C PRO A 74 15.40 19.40 -14.50
#